data_AF-A0ABC8JEL9-F1
#
_entry.id   AF-A0ABC8JEL9-F1
#
_cell.length_a   1.000
_cell.length_b   1.000
_cell.length_c   1.000
_cell.angle_alpha   90.00
_cell.angle_beta   90.00
_cell.angle_gamma   90.00
#
_symmetry.space_group_name_H-M   'P 1'
#
loop_
_entity.id
_entity.type
_entity.pdbx_description
1 polymer ?
#
loop_
_entity_poly.entity_id
_entity_poly.type
_entity_poly.pdbx_seq_one_letter_code
_entity_poly.pdbx_strand_id
1 'polypeptide(L)'
;MNVARAFNLACVCDGKIYVTGGCKDLDSTNWMEVFDTKTQTWEFLLIPNEEIICRDSKYKSVTYEGDVYVKSKEKDVTYKLPKSVRWRSADLMMNMGSCRLSTLCVVENVLYRCNGKIYWYNFNDRLWRDLKGLDVVLYSRLCIDDHVKMMGFSGNMAILWNEYDKFCMKKIWFADIEIEKDLFGELWGRLKSFDVVSTTSERYSLAYALATTV
;
A
#
# COMPACT_ATOMS: atom_id res chain seq x y z
N MET A 1 -0.56 0.34 21.96
CA MET A 1 -1.37 1.31 21.20
C MET A 1 -2.09 2.16 22.22
N ASN A 2 -2.03 3.48 22.10
CA ASN A 2 -2.53 4.40 23.12
C ASN A 2 -4.03 4.72 22.96
N VAL A 3 -4.59 4.50 21.77
CA VAL A 3 -6.02 4.67 21.48
C VAL A 3 -6.59 3.46 20.75
N ALA A 4 -7.88 3.18 20.97
CA ALA A 4 -8.59 2.19 20.17
C ALA A 4 -8.80 2.73 18.74
N ARG A 5 -8.48 1.90 17.74
CA ARG A 5 -8.64 2.24 16.33
C ARG A 5 -9.37 1.15 15.56
N ALA A 6 -10.17 1.55 14.59
CA ALA A 6 -10.81 0.67 13.61
C ALA A 6 -10.52 1.19 12.20
N PHE A 7 -10.27 0.30 11.25
CA PHE A 7 -9.89 0.66 9.87
C PHE A 7 -8.64 1.54 9.78
N ASN A 8 -7.72 1.39 10.74
CA ASN A 8 -6.41 2.02 10.72
C ASN A 8 -5.49 1.40 9.67
N LEU A 9 -4.39 2.08 9.40
CA LEU A 9 -3.33 1.57 8.55
C LEU A 9 -2.03 1.54 9.32
N ALA A 10 -1.20 0.55 9.00
CA ALA A 10 0.12 0.42 9.56
C ALA A 10 1.16 0.33 8.43
N CYS A 11 2.31 0.95 8.63
CA CYS A 11 3.50 0.69 7.83
C CYS A 11 4.74 0.60 8.72
N VAL A 12 5.77 -0.07 8.21
CA VAL A 12 7.03 -0.26 8.93
C VAL A 12 8.11 0.57 8.25
N CYS A 13 8.79 1.41 9.03
CA CYS A 13 9.92 2.21 8.56
C CYS A 13 11.00 2.28 9.65
N ASP A 14 12.27 2.04 9.30
CA ASP A 14 13.42 2.14 10.19
C ASP A 14 13.25 1.42 11.55
N GLY A 15 12.62 0.25 11.55
CA GLY A 15 12.36 -0.53 12.75
C GLY A 15 11.25 0.05 13.65
N LYS A 16 10.43 0.95 13.13
CA LYS A 16 9.25 1.49 13.83
C LYS A 16 7.98 1.17 13.04
N ILE A 17 6.88 0.99 13.76
CA ILE A 17 5.55 0.74 13.18
C ILE A 17 4.73 2.02 13.31
N TYR A 18 4.35 2.60 12.19
CA TYR A 18 3.56 3.83 12.13
C TYR A 18 2.11 3.46 11.89
N VAL A 19 1.20 3.92 12.76
CA VAL A 19 -0.23 3.63 12.69
C VAL A 19 -1.03 4.90 12.52
N THR A 20 -1.76 5.03 11.42
CA THR A 20 -2.49 6.26 11.05
C THR A 20 -4.01 6.04 11.01
N GLY A 21 -4.77 7.04 11.47
CA GLY A 21 -6.22 7.14 11.30
C GLY A 21 -7.04 6.20 12.20
N GLY A 22 -8.30 6.01 11.85
CA GLY A 22 -9.18 5.00 12.47
C GLY A 22 -9.64 5.28 13.90
N CYS A 23 -9.48 6.51 14.41
CA CYS A 23 -9.96 6.91 15.73
C CYS A 23 -11.29 7.67 15.62
N LYS A 24 -12.18 7.52 16.61
CA LYS A 24 -13.48 8.19 16.66
C LYS A 24 -13.34 9.71 16.77
N ASP A 25 -12.44 10.18 17.62
CA ASP A 25 -12.20 11.60 17.92
C ASP A 25 -10.85 12.04 17.32
N LEU A 26 -10.70 11.83 16.01
CA LEU A 26 -9.44 12.07 15.29
C LEU A 26 -9.10 13.57 15.21
N ASP A 27 -7.94 13.95 15.76
CA ASP A 27 -7.36 15.28 15.75
C ASP A 27 -5.84 15.26 15.54
N SER A 28 -5.19 16.42 15.57
CA SER A 28 -3.76 16.59 15.28
C SER A 28 -2.84 15.91 16.30
N THR A 29 -3.36 15.56 17.48
CA THR A 29 -2.62 14.95 18.59
C THR A 29 -2.68 13.43 18.57
N ASN A 30 -3.73 12.84 17.99
CA ASN A 30 -3.95 11.39 18.01
C ASN A 30 -4.04 10.75 16.61
N TRP A 31 -3.83 11.52 15.54
CA TRP A 31 -3.96 11.03 14.17
C TRP A 31 -3.01 9.89 13.82
N MET A 32 -1.77 9.96 14.31
CA MET A 32 -0.77 8.93 14.10
C MET A 32 -0.03 8.63 15.39
N GLU A 33 0.21 7.35 15.64
CA GLU A 33 1.11 6.88 16.69
C GLU A 33 2.19 5.98 16.09
N VAL A 34 3.37 6.01 16.68
CA VAL A 34 4.52 5.21 16.29
C VAL A 34 4.88 4.26 17.43
N PHE A 35 5.06 3.00 17.09
CA PHE A 35 5.64 2.00 17.97
C PHE A 35 7.11 1.83 17.63
N ASP A 36 7.98 2.15 18.58
CA ASP A 36 9.40 1.87 18.45
C ASP A 36 9.67 0.44 18.90
N THR A 37 10.13 -0.43 17.99
CA THR A 37 10.33 -1.84 18.31
C THR A 37 11.52 -2.08 19.24
N LYS A 38 12.46 -1.13 19.33
CA LYS A 38 13.64 -1.24 20.21
C LYS A 38 13.28 -0.89 21.64
N THR A 39 12.58 0.22 21.84
CA THR A 39 12.18 0.67 23.18
C THR A 39 10.86 0.05 23.64
N GLN A 40 10.11 -0.57 22.72
CA GLN A 40 8.77 -1.10 22.94
C GLN A 40 7.77 -0.07 23.46
N THR A 41 7.94 1.19 23.07
CA THR A 41 7.08 2.31 23.48
C THR A 41 6.21 2.81 22.33
N TRP A 42 5.05 3.35 22.70
CA TRP A 42 4.14 4.03 21.77
C TRP A 42 4.20 5.54 22.00
N GLU A 43 4.42 6.30 20.95
CA GLU A 43 4.44 7.76 20.97
C GLU A 43 3.49 8.34 19.94
N PHE A 44 2.80 9.43 20.28
CA PHE A 44 1.99 10.16 19.31
C PHE A 44 2.88 11.04 18.43
N LEU A 45 2.57 11.07 17.14
CA LEU A 45 3.20 11.99 16.20
C LEU A 45 2.25 13.15 15.94
N LEU A 46 2.64 14.32 16.47
CA LEU A 46 1.92 15.57 16.24
C LEU A 46 1.95 15.92 14.74
N ILE A 47 0.78 16.25 14.19
CA ILE A 47 0.71 16.82 12.86
C ILE A 47 0.89 18.33 12.94
N PRO A 48 1.73 18.93 12.08
CA PRO A 48 1.89 20.38 12.03
C PRO A 48 0.69 21.14 11.41
N ASN A 49 -0.30 20.48 10.80
CA ASN A 49 -1.43 21.14 10.15
C ASN A 49 -2.70 20.26 10.18
N GLU A 50 -3.81 20.79 10.70
CA GLU A 50 -5.11 20.11 10.73
C GLU A 50 -5.70 19.90 9.33
N GLU A 51 -5.24 20.63 8.32
CA GLU A 51 -5.62 20.41 6.91
C GLU A 51 -5.20 19.02 6.40
N ILE A 52 -4.29 18.33 7.08
CA ILE A 52 -3.89 16.95 6.75
C ILE A 52 -4.96 15.95 7.18
N ILE A 53 -5.71 16.29 8.23
CA ILE A 53 -6.69 15.41 8.85
C ILE A 53 -7.99 15.48 8.07
N CYS A 54 -8.47 14.33 7.66
CA CYS A 54 -9.82 14.14 7.20
C CYS A 54 -10.42 12.98 8.01
N ARG A 55 -11.37 13.33 8.90
CA ARG A 55 -11.93 12.40 9.89
C ARG A 55 -12.63 11.20 9.24
N ASP A 56 -13.32 11.46 8.13
CA ASP A 56 -14.03 10.44 7.36
C ASP A 56 -13.16 9.77 6.29
N SER A 57 -11.86 10.09 6.26
CA SER A 57 -10.99 9.65 5.18
C SER A 57 -10.49 8.22 5.34
N LYS A 58 -10.55 7.48 4.24
CA LYS A 58 -9.74 6.27 4.09
C LYS A 58 -8.33 6.68 3.69
N TYR A 59 -7.38 6.42 4.56
CA TYR A 59 -5.98 6.67 4.27
C TYR A 59 -5.36 5.50 3.47
N LYS A 60 -4.18 5.70 2.89
CA LYS A 60 -3.25 4.64 2.45
C LYS A 60 -1.85 5.06 2.86
N SER A 61 -1.05 4.16 3.42
CA SER A 61 0.32 4.46 3.85
C SER A 61 1.33 3.54 3.18
N VAL A 62 2.50 4.09 2.83
CA VAL A 62 3.63 3.32 2.29
C VAL A 62 4.94 3.92 2.80
N THR A 63 5.96 3.08 2.96
CA THR A 63 7.31 3.53 3.29
C THR A 63 8.19 3.43 2.06
N TYR A 64 8.93 4.49 1.74
CA TYR A 64 9.82 4.55 0.60
C TYR A 64 11.08 5.35 0.97
N GLU A 65 12.27 4.80 0.71
CA GLU A 65 13.57 5.42 1.04
C GLU A 65 13.71 5.88 2.52
N GLY A 66 13.03 5.18 3.43
CA GLY A 66 13.03 5.53 4.86
C GLY A 66 12.12 6.71 5.23
N ASP A 67 11.29 7.17 4.30
CA ASP A 67 10.26 8.18 4.54
C ASP A 67 8.87 7.54 4.51
N VAL A 68 7.97 8.05 5.35
CA VAL A 68 6.58 7.56 5.44
C VAL A 68 5.69 8.45 4.59
N TYR A 69 4.93 7.84 3.69
CA TYR A 69 3.97 8.51 2.83
C TYR A 69 2.55 8.11 3.24
N VAL A 70 1.66 9.09 3.39
CA VAL A 70 0.25 8.88 3.74
C VAL A 70 -0.63 9.64 2.76
N LYS A 71 -1.48 8.92 2.02
CA LYS A 71 -2.47 9.49 1.11
C LYS A 71 -3.84 9.51 1.76
N SER A 72 -4.54 10.65 1.69
CA SER A 72 -5.97 10.74 1.98
C SER A 72 -6.76 10.53 0.69
N LYS A 73 -7.73 9.60 0.68
CA LYS A 73 -8.57 9.31 -0.50
C LYS A 73 -9.52 10.47 -0.85
N GLU A 74 -10.01 11.17 0.16
CA GLU A 74 -11.04 12.21 0.05
C GLU A 74 -10.43 13.56 -0.33
N LYS A 75 -9.25 13.88 0.21
CA LYS A 75 -8.51 15.10 -0.16
C LYS A 75 -7.68 14.92 -1.43
N ASP A 76 -7.42 13.68 -1.84
CA ASP A 76 -6.52 13.31 -2.94
C ASP A 76 -5.10 13.89 -2.81
N VAL A 77 -4.66 14.14 -1.57
CA VAL A 77 -3.32 14.64 -1.24
C VAL A 77 -2.49 13.54 -0.59
N THR A 78 -1.22 13.46 -0.98
CA THR A 78 -0.22 12.60 -0.31
C THR A 78 0.69 13.46 0.55
N TYR A 79 0.87 13.04 1.80
CA TYR A 79 1.74 13.68 2.77
C TYR A 79 2.98 12.81 2.97
N LYS A 80 4.12 13.46 3.11
CA LYS A 80 5.41 12.84 3.36
C LYS A 80 5.89 13.25 4.76
N LEU A 81 6.29 12.26 5.55
CA LEU A 81 7.04 12.44 6.78
C LEU A 81 8.49 12.00 6.51
N PRO A 82 9.39 12.95 6.23
CA PRO A 82 10.82 12.67 6.16
C PRO A 82 11.31 12.33 7.57
N LYS A 83 12.26 11.39 7.69
CA LYS A 83 12.91 10.96 8.95
C LYS A 83 12.89 12.02 10.06
N SER A 84 11.79 12.02 10.83
CA SER A 84 11.48 12.79 12.03
C SER A 84 11.57 14.34 12.03
N VAL A 85 11.48 15.05 10.90
CA VAL A 85 11.57 16.53 10.95
C VAL A 85 10.19 17.20 10.98
N ARG A 86 9.40 17.17 9.89
CA ARG A 86 8.02 17.70 9.81
C ARG A 86 7.27 17.08 8.65
N TRP A 87 5.94 16.97 8.78
CA TRP A 87 5.08 16.62 7.65
C TRP A 87 5.08 17.72 6.59
N ARG A 88 5.05 17.30 5.32
CA ARG A 88 4.88 18.18 4.16
C ARG A 88 4.02 17.49 3.10
N SER A 89 3.43 18.24 2.18
CA SER A 89 2.88 17.65 0.96
C SER A 89 4.00 16.96 0.18
N ALA A 90 3.72 15.76 -0.31
CA ALA A 90 4.58 15.12 -1.29
C ALA A 90 4.48 15.88 -2.62
N ASP A 91 5.46 15.68 -3.50
CA ASP A 91 5.45 16.29 -4.84
C ASP A 91 4.12 15.99 -5.55
N LEU A 92 3.54 16.99 -6.22
CA LEU A 92 2.24 16.88 -6.91
C LEU A 92 2.16 15.70 -7.88
N MET A 93 3.30 15.21 -8.38
CA MET A 93 3.38 14.03 -9.28
C MET A 93 3.44 12.69 -8.54
N MET A 94 3.81 12.68 -7.25
CA MET A 94 3.60 11.55 -6.34
C MET A 94 2.17 11.53 -5.79
N ASN A 95 1.37 12.59 -5.96
CA ASN A 95 -0.08 12.45 -5.76
C ASN A 95 -0.54 11.38 -6.74
N MET A 96 -0.99 10.26 -6.18
CA MET A 96 -1.06 8.97 -6.85
C MET A 96 -2.18 8.85 -7.90
N GLY A 97 -2.30 9.85 -8.78
CA GLY A 97 -3.42 10.11 -9.66
C GLY A 97 -4.77 10.17 -8.92
N SER A 98 -5.81 10.52 -9.67
CA SER A 98 -7.22 10.44 -9.26
C SER A 98 -7.73 9.00 -9.05
N CYS A 99 -6.83 8.02 -8.86
CA CYS A 99 -7.16 6.61 -8.73
C CYS A 99 -7.52 6.30 -7.28
N ARG A 100 -8.78 6.56 -6.94
CA ARG A 100 -9.43 6.36 -5.63
C ARG A 100 -9.33 4.92 -5.07
N LEU A 101 -8.95 3.93 -5.88
CA LEU A 101 -9.04 2.49 -5.56
C LEU A 101 -7.73 1.71 -5.79
N SER A 102 -6.57 2.36 -5.66
CA SER A 102 -5.28 1.73 -5.98
C SER A 102 -4.54 1.18 -4.76
N THR A 103 -4.04 -0.05 -4.83
CA THR A 103 -3.19 -0.67 -3.79
C THR A 103 -1.72 -0.37 -4.08
N LEU A 104 -0.92 -0.20 -3.02
CA LEU A 104 0.51 0.08 -3.12
C LEU A 104 1.35 -1.04 -2.53
N CYS A 105 2.55 -1.19 -3.06
CA CYS A 105 3.64 -1.88 -2.38
C CYS A 105 4.99 -1.27 -2.77
N VAL A 106 6.00 -1.53 -1.96
CA VAL A 106 7.40 -1.26 -2.31
C VAL A 106 8.13 -2.59 -2.39
N VAL A 107 8.84 -2.80 -3.49
CA VAL A 107 9.69 -3.97 -3.73
C VAL A 107 11.05 -3.44 -4.19
N GLU A 108 12.13 -3.85 -3.53
CA GLU A 108 13.51 -3.42 -3.84
C GLU A 108 13.68 -1.90 -4.05
N ASN A 109 13.11 -1.09 -3.14
CA ASN A 109 13.11 0.38 -3.26
C ASN A 109 12.47 0.92 -4.55
N VAL A 110 11.51 0.22 -5.13
CA VAL A 110 10.65 0.73 -6.20
C VAL A 110 9.21 0.73 -5.72
N LEU A 111 8.52 1.84 -5.93
CA LEU A 111 7.10 2.00 -5.58
C LEU A 111 6.22 1.46 -6.71
N TYR A 112 5.32 0.54 -6.38
CA TYR A 112 4.35 -0.04 -7.29
C TYR A 112 2.92 0.28 -6.88
N ARG A 113 2.05 0.29 -7.89
CA ARG A 113 0.62 0.54 -7.74
C ARG A 113 -0.18 -0.42 -8.62
N CYS A 114 -1.23 -1.01 -8.07
CA CYS A 114 -2.21 -1.77 -8.85
C CYS A 114 -3.54 -1.02 -8.95
N ASN A 115 -4.07 -0.92 -10.17
CA ASN A 115 -5.40 -0.39 -10.49
C ASN A 115 -5.94 -1.09 -11.75
N GLY A 116 -6.15 -2.40 -11.67
CA GLY A 116 -6.45 -3.27 -12.83
C GLY A 116 -5.22 -3.59 -13.71
N LYS A 117 -4.22 -2.71 -13.69
CA LYS A 117 -2.85 -2.96 -14.18
C LYS A 117 -1.84 -2.61 -13.10
N ILE A 118 -0.62 -3.13 -13.25
CA ILE A 118 0.49 -2.85 -12.35
C ILE A 118 1.35 -1.77 -12.96
N TYR A 119 1.64 -0.76 -12.16
CA TYR A 119 2.48 0.38 -12.50
C TYR A 119 3.64 0.46 -11.52
N TRP A 120 4.77 0.98 -11.98
CA TRP A 120 5.90 1.36 -11.15
C TRP A 120 6.19 2.84 -11.30
N TYR A 121 6.69 3.47 -10.24
CA TYR A 121 7.01 4.89 -10.24
C TYR A 121 8.46 5.11 -10.67
N ASN A 122 8.65 5.82 -11.79
CA ASN A 122 9.96 6.25 -12.25
C ASN A 122 10.27 7.63 -11.67
N PHE A 123 11.24 7.70 -10.76
CA PHE A 123 11.64 8.94 -10.09
C PHE A 123 12.38 9.93 -10.98
N ASN A 124 13.16 9.43 -11.95
CA ASN A 124 13.90 10.28 -12.87
C ASN A 124 12.92 11.10 -13.72
N ASP A 125 11.86 10.45 -14.20
CA ASP A 125 10.84 11.08 -15.04
C ASP A 125 9.67 11.64 -14.23
N ARG A 126 9.59 11.30 -12.94
CA ARG A 126 8.48 11.61 -12.02
C ARG A 126 7.11 11.12 -12.52
N LEU A 127 7.09 9.97 -13.19
CA LEU A 127 5.90 9.42 -13.84
C LEU A 127 5.67 7.95 -13.49
N TRP A 128 4.39 7.57 -13.45
CA TRP A 128 3.99 6.16 -13.39
C TRP A 128 4.14 5.52 -14.77
N ARG A 129 4.82 4.38 -14.81
CA ARG A 129 5.03 3.57 -16.02
C ARG A 129 4.36 2.21 -15.87
N ASP A 130 3.87 1.66 -16.97
CA ASP A 130 3.32 0.30 -16.99
C ASP A 130 4.43 -0.72 -16.68
N LEU A 131 4.10 -1.73 -15.85
CA LEU A 131 4.95 -2.90 -15.70
C LEU A 131 4.73 -3.82 -16.91
N LYS A 132 5.76 -3.96 -17.74
CA LYS A 132 5.71 -4.75 -18.98
C LYS A 132 5.83 -6.25 -18.70
N GLY A 133 5.58 -7.08 -19.71
CA GLY A 133 5.84 -8.54 -19.66
C GLY A 133 4.76 -9.40 -19.00
N LEU A 134 3.79 -8.79 -18.31
CA LEU A 134 2.73 -9.51 -17.64
C LEU A 134 1.60 -9.94 -18.59
N ASP A 135 1.10 -11.15 -18.38
CA ASP A 135 0.10 -11.81 -19.20
C ASP A 135 -1.26 -11.10 -19.13
N VAL A 136 -1.98 -11.08 -20.25
CA VAL A 136 -3.37 -10.64 -20.38
C VAL A 136 -4.28 -11.41 -19.42
N VAL A 137 -3.99 -12.68 -19.12
CA VAL A 137 -4.79 -13.48 -18.18
C VAL A 137 -4.79 -12.87 -16.78
N LEU A 138 -3.64 -12.40 -16.29
CA LEU A 138 -3.54 -11.74 -14.98
C LEU A 138 -4.40 -10.47 -14.98
N TYR A 139 -4.25 -9.62 -16.01
CA TYR A 139 -5.00 -8.36 -16.11
C TYR A 139 -6.49 -8.54 -16.34
N SER A 140 -6.91 -9.64 -16.97
CA SER A 140 -8.33 -9.94 -17.15
C SER A 140 -9.06 -10.25 -15.83
N ARG A 141 -8.31 -10.62 -14.79
CA ARG A 141 -8.84 -11.01 -13.47
C ARG A 141 -8.54 -10.01 -12.36
N LEU A 142 -7.56 -9.13 -12.55
CA LEU A 142 -7.28 -8.05 -11.61
C LEU A 142 -8.39 -7.00 -11.67
N CYS A 143 -9.25 -7.00 -10.66
CA CYS A 143 -10.28 -5.99 -10.50
C CYS A 143 -9.70 -4.64 -10.04
N ILE A 144 -10.34 -3.54 -10.45
CA ILE A 144 -10.15 -2.22 -9.86
C ILE A 144 -10.87 -2.22 -8.51
N ASP A 145 -10.22 -2.76 -7.47
CA ASP A 145 -10.83 -2.96 -6.16
C ASP A 145 -9.82 -2.72 -5.01
N ASP A 146 -10.30 -2.13 -3.91
CA ASP A 146 -9.57 -1.95 -2.65
C ASP A 146 -9.26 -3.30 -1.94
N HIS A 147 -9.85 -4.40 -2.42
CA HIS A 147 -9.61 -5.77 -1.94
C HIS A 147 -8.35 -6.45 -2.50
N VAL A 148 -7.66 -5.83 -3.47
CA VAL A 148 -6.33 -6.30 -3.89
C VAL A 148 -5.30 -5.95 -2.82
N LYS A 149 -4.48 -6.90 -2.41
CA LYS A 149 -3.34 -6.72 -1.50
C LYS A 149 -2.05 -7.04 -2.23
N MET A 150 -1.08 -6.13 -2.15
CA MET A 150 0.24 -6.29 -2.77
C MET A 150 1.30 -6.26 -1.69
N MET A 151 2.38 -6.99 -1.87
CA MET A 151 3.55 -6.95 -1.00
C MET A 151 4.82 -7.33 -1.75
N GLY A 152 5.96 -6.88 -1.24
CA GLY A 152 7.24 -7.46 -1.60
C GLY A 152 7.45 -8.79 -0.89
N PHE A 153 7.93 -9.79 -1.61
CA PHE A 153 8.28 -11.11 -1.09
C PHE A 153 9.58 -11.57 -1.77
N SER A 154 10.68 -11.62 -1.02
CA SER A 154 11.98 -12.14 -1.51
C SER A 154 12.46 -11.53 -2.84
N GLY A 155 12.33 -10.22 -3.01
CA GLY A 155 12.66 -9.51 -4.26
C GLY A 155 11.58 -9.57 -5.34
N ASN A 156 10.60 -10.47 -5.21
CA ASN A 156 9.42 -10.54 -6.05
C ASN A 156 8.27 -9.70 -5.48
N MET A 157 7.20 -9.59 -6.27
CA MET A 157 5.92 -9.04 -5.86
C MET A 157 4.89 -10.15 -5.72
N ALA A 158 4.26 -10.22 -4.55
CA ALA A 158 3.10 -11.07 -4.32
C ALA A 158 1.82 -10.24 -4.36
N ILE A 159 0.78 -10.76 -5.03
CA ILE A 159 -0.54 -10.13 -5.13
C ILE A 159 -1.61 -11.12 -4.71
N LEU A 160 -2.52 -10.68 -3.86
CA LEU A 160 -3.69 -11.42 -3.39
C LEU A 160 -4.96 -10.64 -3.68
N TRP A 161 -5.97 -11.26 -4.27
CA TRP A 161 -7.26 -10.62 -4.50
C TRP A 161 -8.39 -11.64 -4.45
N ASN A 162 -9.62 -11.11 -4.38
CA ASN A 162 -10.83 -11.93 -4.34
C ASN A 162 -11.52 -11.90 -5.69
N GLU A 163 -11.98 -13.05 -6.13
CA GLU A 163 -12.94 -13.20 -7.22
C GLU A 163 -14.22 -13.83 -6.68
N TYR A 164 -15.36 -13.26 -7.03
CA TYR A 164 -16.67 -13.78 -6.65
C TYR A 164 -17.28 -14.53 -7.82
N ASP A 165 -17.67 -15.77 -7.59
CA ASP A 165 -18.46 -16.53 -8.56
C ASP A 165 -19.97 -16.18 -8.43
N LYS A 166 -20.76 -16.58 -9.42
CA LYS A 166 -22.21 -16.39 -9.52
C LYS A 166 -22.99 -16.91 -8.31
N PHE A 167 -22.41 -17.86 -7.57
CA PHE A 167 -23.00 -18.46 -6.36
C PHE A 167 -22.53 -17.78 -5.06
N CYS A 168 -21.93 -16.59 -5.14
CA CYS A 168 -21.31 -15.89 -4.00
C CYS A 168 -20.16 -16.68 -3.32
N MET A 169 -19.63 -17.71 -4.00
CA MET A 169 -18.40 -18.38 -3.60
C MET A 169 -17.22 -17.45 -3.90
N LYS A 170 -16.37 -17.29 -2.90
CA LYS A 170 -15.21 -16.41 -2.94
C LYS A 170 -13.96 -17.24 -3.19
N LYS A 171 -13.23 -16.92 -4.26
CA LYS A 171 -11.90 -17.46 -4.54
C LYS A 171 -10.85 -16.42 -4.17
N ILE A 172 -9.85 -16.83 -3.41
CA ILE A 172 -8.67 -16.03 -3.12
C ILE A 172 -7.62 -16.46 -4.11
N TRP A 173 -7.27 -15.54 -4.99
CA TRP A 173 -6.21 -15.72 -5.96
C TRP A 173 -4.90 -15.20 -5.41
N PHE A 174 -3.83 -15.85 -5.84
CA PHE A 174 -2.46 -15.47 -5.57
C PHE A 174 -1.68 -15.38 -6.88
N ALA A 175 -0.84 -14.36 -7.00
CA ALA A 175 0.14 -14.24 -8.06
C ALA A 175 1.51 -13.90 -7.45
N ASP A 176 2.52 -14.66 -7.83
CA ASP A 176 3.94 -14.35 -7.59
C ASP A 176 4.54 -13.81 -8.88
N ILE A 177 5.08 -12.60 -8.82
CA ILE A 177 5.60 -11.86 -9.96
C ILE A 177 7.07 -11.55 -9.69
N GLU A 178 7.94 -12.17 -10.46
CA GLU A 178 9.35 -11.80 -10.50
C GLU A 178 9.51 -10.48 -11.25
N ILE A 179 10.35 -9.60 -10.72
CA ILE A 179 10.63 -8.30 -11.31
C ILE A 179 12.03 -8.34 -11.89
N GLU A 180 12.13 -8.05 -13.19
CA GLU A 180 13.39 -7.96 -13.91
C GLU A 180 13.60 -6.50 -14.36
N LYS A 181 14.86 -6.06 -14.35
CA LYS A 181 15.25 -4.74 -14.83
C LYS A 181 16.14 -4.90 -16.06
N ASP A 182 15.79 -4.23 -17.15
CA ASP A 182 16.61 -4.26 -18.35
C ASP A 182 17.78 -3.25 -18.31
N LEU A 183 18.61 -3.29 -19.34
CA LEU A 183 19.81 -2.43 -19.47
C LEU A 183 19.46 -0.93 -19.53
N PHE A 184 18.23 -0.57 -19.90
CA PHE A 184 17.77 0.81 -20.00
C PHE A 184 17.03 1.26 -18.73
N GLY A 185 16.92 0.38 -17.74
CA GLY A 185 16.25 0.65 -16.47
C GLY A 185 14.73 0.51 -16.52
N GLU A 186 14.18 -0.05 -17.58
CA GLU A 186 12.76 -0.39 -17.65
C GLU A 186 12.49 -1.68 -16.86
N LEU A 187 11.36 -1.72 -16.16
CA LEU A 187 10.97 -2.87 -15.34
C LEU A 187 9.98 -3.77 -16.09
N TRP A 188 10.23 -5.07 -15.98
CA TRP A 188 9.45 -6.14 -16.55
C TRP A 188 8.99 -7.07 -15.43
N GLY A 189 7.75 -7.55 -15.53
CA GLY A 189 7.18 -8.55 -14.64
C GLY A 189 7.07 -9.90 -15.35
N ARG A 190 7.50 -10.96 -14.68
CA ARG A 190 7.32 -12.35 -15.12
C ARG A 190 6.49 -13.10 -14.08
N LEU A 191 5.39 -13.72 -14.53
CA LEU A 191 4.52 -14.49 -13.65
C LEU A 191 5.19 -15.83 -13.30
N LYS A 192 5.57 -16.01 -12.03
CA LYS A 192 6.15 -17.26 -11.50
C LYS A 192 5.09 -18.27 -11.12
N SER A 193 4.06 -17.80 -10.42
CA SER A 193 2.92 -18.63 -10.03
C SER A 193 1.64 -17.81 -10.07
N PHE A 194 0.53 -18.50 -10.36
CA PHE A 194 -0.79 -17.90 -10.48
C PHE A 194 -1.84 -18.97 -10.20
N ASP A 195 -2.44 -18.95 -9.03
CA ASP A 195 -3.38 -19.99 -8.61
C ASP A 195 -4.38 -19.50 -7.55
N VAL A 196 -5.44 -20.29 -7.37
CA VAL A 196 -6.41 -20.13 -6.29
C VAL A 196 -5.85 -20.79 -5.03
N VAL A 197 -5.51 -19.98 -4.04
CA VAL A 197 -4.98 -20.48 -2.76
C VAL A 197 -6.07 -20.85 -1.76
N SER A 198 -7.30 -20.35 -1.96
CA SER A 198 -8.43 -20.71 -1.11
C SER A 198 -9.76 -20.47 -1.80
N THR A 199 -10.76 -21.29 -1.50
CA THR A 199 -12.15 -21.10 -1.91
C THR A 199 -13.05 -21.23 -0.68
N THR A 200 -13.95 -20.29 -0.49
CA THR A 200 -14.86 -20.29 0.67
C THR A 200 -16.23 -19.72 0.31
N SER A 201 -17.25 -20.10 1.08
CA SER A 201 -18.56 -19.44 1.09
C SER A 201 -18.72 -18.42 2.24
N GLU A 202 -17.70 -18.29 3.09
CA GLU A 202 -17.74 -17.41 4.25
C GLU A 202 -17.55 -15.93 3.87
N ARG A 203 -18.24 -15.06 4.61
CA ARG A 203 -18.19 -13.61 4.43
C ARG A 203 -17.06 -12.98 5.24
N TYR A 204 -15.82 -13.16 4.80
CA TYR A 204 -14.68 -12.40 5.33
C TYR A 204 -14.01 -11.55 4.24
N SER A 205 -13.36 -10.45 4.62
CA SER A 205 -12.60 -9.58 3.71
C SER A 205 -11.10 -9.78 3.88
N LEU A 206 -10.32 -9.58 2.81
CA LEU A 206 -8.86 -9.54 2.93
C LEU A 206 -8.47 -8.23 3.64
N ALA A 207 -8.02 -8.34 4.89
CA ALA A 207 -7.65 -7.19 5.70
C ALA A 207 -6.22 -6.73 5.37
N TYR A 208 -5.25 -7.63 5.52
CA TYR A 208 -3.82 -7.39 5.33
C TYR A 208 -3.15 -8.65 4.81
N ALA A 209 -1.98 -8.46 4.22
CA ALA A 209 -1.20 -9.54 3.66
C ALA A 209 0.28 -9.23 3.95
N LEU A 210 1.02 -10.22 4.46
CA LEU A 210 2.37 -10.06 4.99
C LEU A 210 3.28 -11.15 4.43
N ALA A 211 4.50 -10.76 4.05
CA ALA A 211 5.56 -11.65 3.66
C ALA A 211 6.50 -11.88 4.86
N THR A 212 6.83 -13.14 5.15
CA THR A 212 7.84 -13.50 6.14
C THR A 212 9.07 -14.02 5.42
N THR A 213 10.24 -13.44 5.66
CA THR A 213 11.51 -14.04 5.31
C THR A 213 11.86 -15.04 6.41
N VAL A 214 11.91 -16.34 6.07
CA VAL A 214 12.40 -17.41 6.96
C VAL A 214 13.92 -17.50 6.86
#